data_AF-A0AA88LPR9-F1
#
_entry.id   AF-A0AA88LPR9-F1
#
_cell.length_a   1.000
_cell.length_b   1.000
_cell.length_c   1.000
_cell.angle_alpha   90.00
_cell.angle_beta   90.00
_cell.angle_gamma   90.00
#
_symmetry.space_group_name_H-M   'P 1'
#
loop_
_entity.id
_entity.type
_entity.pdbx_description
1 polymer ?
#
loop_
_entity_poly.entity_id
_entity_poly.type
_entity_poly.pdbx_seq_one_letter_code
_entity_poly.pdbx_strand_id
1 'polypeptide(L)'
;MPRHSKRKGVPDRWLDYKAVGKRLHGTRFIAFKVPLKQSLNQQLPRADVFGPWELLDRVRKENQELGLIIDLTFTSRYYKPQDLPESLLFVKIFTAGHEVPKDDTILSFKRAVRTFLRDNADNDKLIGVHCTHGLNRTGYLICRYLIDVDGMDPKEAVALFNSSRGHAIERQNYLQDLQCGPKRSNKGMDKPDQEPQRGCAVRRPSHPATTSQSRDERRPRYNDSRSHRSFPPRSHYPAPHDGLLPNPPVLRPPPILHSSMDAPVQPYRWTPPHPDSYWDRPSRSAETWSRYPPPQAARLQDDTRRGPLLPPPLPRYSPAWTGHTNSHHRPEEQWAGPRRRHHYTHTNPE
;
A
#
# COMPACT_ATOMS: atom_id res chain seq x y z
N MET A 1 8.41 36.19 -4.02
CA MET A 1 7.86 34.83 -3.88
C MET A 1 6.80 34.82 -2.80
N PRO A 2 5.53 34.49 -3.07
CA PRO A 2 4.50 34.49 -2.05
C PRO A 2 4.74 33.34 -1.07
N ARG A 3 4.93 33.70 0.21
CA ARG A 3 5.03 32.76 1.33
C ARG A 3 3.78 31.88 1.34
N HIS A 4 3.91 30.61 0.97
CA HIS A 4 2.88 29.62 1.24
C HIS A 4 2.66 29.61 2.76
N SER A 5 1.53 30.14 3.23
CA SER A 5 1.16 29.99 4.62
C SER A 5 1.06 28.48 4.87
N LYS A 6 1.87 27.96 5.80
CA LYS A 6 1.79 26.54 6.18
C LYS A 6 0.37 26.31 6.71
N ARG A 7 -0.50 25.69 5.91
CA ARG A 7 -1.87 25.33 6.32
C ARG A 7 -1.73 24.39 7.52
N LYS A 8 -2.29 24.79 8.67
CA LYS A 8 -2.02 24.16 9.97
C LYS A 8 -2.36 22.68 9.93
N GLY A 9 -1.32 21.87 9.75
CA GLY A 9 -1.37 20.44 9.93
C GLY A 9 -1.63 19.58 8.69
N VAL A 10 -1.76 20.18 7.51
CA VAL A 10 -1.65 19.50 6.21
C VAL A 10 -0.15 19.23 5.96
N PRO A 11 0.25 18.03 5.52
CA PRO A 11 1.67 17.74 5.30
C PRO A 11 2.27 18.59 4.19
N ASP A 12 3.55 18.93 4.32
CA ASP A 12 4.32 19.63 3.28
C ASP A 12 4.27 18.86 1.95
N ARG A 13 4.13 19.59 0.83
CA ARG A 13 3.97 19.06 -0.55
C ARG A 13 2.78 18.11 -0.76
N TRP A 14 1.86 17.96 0.20
CA TRP A 14 0.76 17.00 0.04
C TRP A 14 -0.17 17.32 -1.13
N LEU A 15 -0.33 18.61 -1.48
CA LEU A 15 -1.13 19.06 -2.61
C LEU A 15 -0.48 18.75 -3.96
N ASP A 16 0.85 18.64 -4.00
CA ASP A 16 1.64 18.43 -5.22
C ASP A 16 1.43 17.03 -5.81
N TYR A 17 0.93 16.08 -5.02
CA TYR A 17 0.73 14.70 -5.45
C TYR A 17 -0.74 14.38 -5.73
N LYS A 18 -0.95 13.63 -6.83
CA LYS A 18 -2.25 13.04 -7.18
C LYS A 18 -2.75 12.19 -6.02
N ALA A 19 -4.03 12.31 -5.70
CA ALA A 19 -4.60 11.69 -4.51
C ALA A 19 -4.55 10.15 -4.56
N VAL A 20 -5.00 9.55 -5.66
CA VAL A 20 -5.08 8.09 -5.86
C VAL A 20 -4.41 7.72 -7.18
N GLY A 21 -3.57 6.68 -7.17
CA GLY A 21 -3.03 6.03 -8.37
C GLY A 21 -4.07 5.14 -9.03
N LYS A 22 -3.64 4.34 -10.00
CA LYS A 22 -4.41 3.22 -10.54
C LYS A 22 -4.04 1.94 -9.79
N ARG A 23 -4.90 0.92 -9.88
CA ARG A 23 -4.51 -0.47 -9.53
C ARG A 23 -3.25 -0.85 -10.29
N LEU A 24 -2.28 -1.43 -9.60
CA LEU A 24 -1.10 -2.00 -10.23
C LEU A 24 -1.53 -3.25 -10.99
N HIS A 25 -1.42 -3.22 -12.31
CA HIS A 25 -1.87 -4.29 -13.19
C HIS A 25 -1.29 -5.65 -12.76
N GLY A 26 -2.12 -6.69 -12.79
CA GLY A 26 -1.71 -8.04 -12.38
C GLY A 26 -1.63 -8.28 -10.87
N THR A 27 -1.82 -7.24 -10.05
CA THR A 27 -1.79 -7.33 -8.58
C THR A 27 -3.11 -6.88 -7.96
N ARG A 28 -3.24 -6.98 -6.64
CA ARG A 28 -4.33 -6.38 -5.87
C ARG A 28 -3.92 -5.10 -5.13
N PHE A 29 -2.82 -4.45 -5.53
CA PHE A 29 -2.36 -3.21 -4.91
C PHE A 29 -2.93 -1.96 -5.57
N ILE A 30 -3.25 -0.96 -4.75
CA ILE A 30 -3.48 0.42 -5.18
C ILE A 30 -2.81 1.39 -4.20
N ALA A 31 -2.11 2.39 -4.74
CA ALA A 31 -1.36 3.36 -3.95
C ALA A 31 -2.03 4.74 -3.96
N PHE A 32 -2.07 5.42 -2.82
CA PHE A 32 -2.63 6.76 -2.67
C PHE A 32 -1.88 7.58 -1.62
N LYS A 33 -2.02 8.91 -1.65
CA LYS A 33 -1.51 9.78 -0.56
C LYS A 33 -2.38 9.64 0.68
N VAL A 34 -1.92 10.10 1.84
CA VAL A 34 -2.72 9.97 3.07
C VAL A 34 -4.07 10.71 2.92
N PRO A 35 -5.22 10.06 3.14
CA PRO A 35 -6.49 10.76 3.28
C PRO A 35 -6.49 11.55 4.59
N LEU A 36 -7.05 12.75 4.59
CA LEU A 36 -7.12 13.61 5.76
C LEU A 36 -8.51 13.57 6.39
N LYS A 37 -8.59 13.54 7.71
CA LYS A 37 -9.84 13.67 8.46
C LYS A 37 -10.50 15.02 8.22
N GLN A 38 -11.79 15.09 8.51
CA GLN A 38 -12.63 16.25 8.21
C GLN A 38 -12.06 17.58 8.72
N SER A 39 -11.53 17.62 9.95
CA SER A 39 -10.98 18.85 10.55
C SER A 39 -9.70 19.38 9.86
N LEU A 40 -8.95 18.52 9.17
CA LEU A 40 -7.83 18.95 8.33
C LEU A 40 -8.32 19.38 6.94
N ASN A 41 -9.32 18.68 6.38
CA ASN A 41 -9.90 19.02 5.08
C ASN A 41 -10.69 20.34 5.09
N GLN A 42 -11.27 20.77 6.21
CA GLN A 42 -11.96 22.06 6.34
C GLN A 42 -11.06 23.27 6.01
N GLN A 43 -9.73 23.10 6.04
CA GLN A 43 -8.75 24.13 5.69
C GLN A 43 -8.41 24.16 4.19
N LEU A 44 -8.97 23.23 3.41
CA LEU A 44 -8.67 23.06 1.98
C LEU A 44 -9.84 23.57 1.12
N PRO A 45 -9.54 24.13 -0.07
CA PRO A 45 -10.54 24.33 -1.11
C PRO A 45 -11.26 23.01 -1.43
N ARG A 46 -12.55 23.06 -1.80
CA ARG A 46 -13.36 21.86 -2.09
C ARG A 46 -12.70 20.92 -3.11
N ALA A 47 -12.01 21.47 -4.11
CA ALA A 47 -11.31 20.69 -5.14
C ALA A 47 -10.12 19.87 -4.59
N ASP A 48 -9.51 20.33 -3.50
CA ASP A 48 -8.34 19.72 -2.87
C ASP A 48 -8.70 18.74 -1.74
N VAL A 49 -9.98 18.68 -1.35
CA VAL A 49 -10.46 17.79 -0.29
C VAL A 49 -10.22 16.34 -0.69
N PHE A 50 -9.56 15.60 0.22
CA PHE A 50 -9.33 14.18 0.06
C PHE A 50 -9.27 13.51 1.43
N GLY A 51 -10.42 13.01 1.89
CA GLY A 51 -10.55 12.18 3.07
C GLY A 51 -10.86 10.72 2.71
N PRO A 52 -11.12 9.88 3.73
CA PRO A 52 -11.33 8.45 3.51
C PRO A 52 -12.54 8.15 2.62
N TRP A 53 -13.61 8.94 2.71
CA TRP A 53 -14.79 8.77 1.87
C TRP A 53 -14.53 9.17 0.41
N GLU A 54 -13.76 10.24 0.17
CA GLU A 54 -13.34 10.62 -1.18
C GLU A 54 -12.39 9.58 -1.79
N LEU A 55 -11.58 8.89 -0.98
CA LEU A 55 -10.79 7.73 -1.44
C LEU A 55 -11.72 6.62 -1.92
N LEU A 56 -12.70 6.21 -1.11
CA LEU A 56 -13.62 5.12 -1.44
C LEU A 56 -14.45 5.44 -2.68
N ASP A 57 -14.93 6.69 -2.82
CA ASP A 57 -15.66 7.13 -4.01
C ASP A 57 -14.80 7.04 -5.27
N ARG A 58 -13.52 7.45 -5.20
CA ARG A 58 -12.59 7.36 -6.33
C ARG A 58 -12.30 5.92 -6.73
N VAL A 59 -12.14 5.02 -5.77
CA VAL A 59 -11.92 3.59 -6.06
C VAL A 59 -13.18 2.95 -6.65
N ARG A 60 -14.36 3.24 -6.09
CA ARG A 60 -15.64 2.72 -6.61
C ARG A 60 -15.94 3.22 -8.02
N LYS A 61 -15.60 4.47 -8.34
CA LYS A 61 -15.77 5.05 -9.68
C LYS A 61 -14.99 4.29 -10.77
N GLU A 62 -13.89 3.63 -10.40
CA GLU A 62 -13.09 2.77 -11.29
C GLU A 62 -13.56 1.31 -11.26
N ASN A 63 -14.77 1.03 -10.75
CA ASN A 63 -15.34 -0.32 -10.56
C ASN A 63 -14.45 -1.23 -9.70
N GLN A 64 -13.81 -0.67 -8.68
CA GLN A 64 -12.96 -1.38 -7.74
C GLN A 64 -13.48 -1.23 -6.32
N GLU A 65 -13.05 -2.12 -5.42
CA GLU A 65 -13.39 -2.07 -4.00
C GLU A 65 -12.13 -2.23 -3.16
N LEU A 66 -11.99 -1.45 -2.08
CA LEU A 66 -10.92 -1.65 -1.09
C LEU A 66 -11.39 -2.64 -0.02
N GLY A 67 -10.56 -3.63 0.30
CA GLY A 67 -10.79 -4.53 1.44
C GLY A 67 -9.87 -4.26 2.62
N LEU A 68 -8.67 -3.73 2.37
CA LEU A 68 -7.68 -3.41 3.40
C LEU A 68 -6.99 -2.08 3.09
N ILE A 69 -6.73 -1.28 4.12
CA ILE A 69 -5.77 -0.18 4.09
C ILE A 69 -4.56 -0.52 4.96
N ILE A 70 -3.36 -0.40 4.40
CA ILE A 70 -2.09 -0.41 5.11
C ILE A 70 -1.56 1.04 5.18
N ASP A 71 -1.57 1.60 6.39
CA ASP A 71 -1.06 2.93 6.69
C ASP A 71 0.40 2.88 7.15
N LEU A 72 1.29 3.42 6.32
CA LEU A 72 2.74 3.48 6.54
C LEU A 72 3.22 4.80 7.15
N THR A 73 2.32 5.71 7.49
CA THR A 73 2.71 6.98 8.11
C THR A 73 3.27 6.74 9.51
N PHE A 74 4.26 7.55 9.91
CA PHE A 74 4.86 7.46 11.25
C PHE A 74 4.12 8.33 12.27
N THR A 75 2.79 8.40 12.17
CA THR A 75 1.92 9.24 13.00
C THR A 75 0.46 8.81 12.85
N SER A 76 -0.39 9.04 13.84
CA SER A 76 -1.83 8.70 13.80
C SER A 76 -2.73 9.94 13.75
N ARG A 77 -2.18 11.09 13.33
CA ARG A 77 -2.89 12.38 13.35
C ARG A 77 -3.84 12.61 12.18
N TYR A 78 -3.64 11.90 11.06
CA TYR A 78 -4.28 12.25 9.79
C TYR A 78 -5.71 11.74 9.69
N TYR A 79 -5.98 10.52 10.11
CA TYR A 79 -7.30 9.93 10.25
C TYR A 79 -7.18 8.72 11.19
N LYS A 80 -8.32 8.17 11.62
CA LYS A 80 -8.41 7.01 12.50
C LYS A 80 -9.40 5.99 11.95
N PRO A 81 -9.46 4.76 12.48
CA PRO A 81 -10.48 3.78 12.10
C PRO A 81 -11.92 4.31 12.24
N GLN A 82 -12.19 5.25 13.15
CA GLN A 82 -13.50 5.92 13.28
C GLN A 82 -13.89 6.77 12.07
N ASP A 83 -12.94 7.09 11.18
CA ASP A 83 -13.18 7.80 9.92
C ASP A 83 -13.42 6.83 8.74
N LEU A 84 -13.29 5.51 8.96
CA LEU A 84 -13.41 4.45 7.93
C LEU A 84 -14.70 3.63 8.12
N PRO A 85 -15.36 3.15 7.05
CA PRO A 85 -16.52 2.27 7.17
C PRO A 85 -16.16 0.90 7.75
N GLU A 86 -17.11 0.26 8.42
CA GLU A 86 -16.94 -1.06 9.08
C GLU A 86 -16.54 -2.20 8.14
N SER A 87 -16.86 -2.06 6.85
CA SER A 87 -16.51 -3.01 5.81
C SER A 87 -15.01 -3.04 5.48
N LEU A 88 -14.24 -2.05 5.95
CA LEU A 88 -12.85 -1.86 5.57
C LEU A 88 -11.89 -2.25 6.71
N LEU A 89 -10.92 -3.10 6.39
CA LEU A 89 -9.84 -3.44 7.31
C LEU A 89 -8.75 -2.37 7.28
N PHE A 90 -8.07 -2.17 8.40
CA PHE A 90 -7.02 -1.19 8.60
C PHE A 90 -5.85 -1.79 9.39
N VAL A 91 -4.64 -1.65 8.85
CA VAL A 91 -3.40 -2.04 9.50
C VAL A 91 -2.46 -0.84 9.53
N LYS A 92 -1.89 -0.58 10.71
CA LYS A 92 -0.91 0.48 10.93
C LYS A 92 0.49 -0.10 11.02
N ILE A 93 1.37 0.25 10.09
CA ILE A 93 2.78 -0.14 10.14
C ILE A 93 3.64 1.13 10.21
N PHE A 94 4.06 1.50 11.41
CA PHE A 94 4.86 2.70 11.64
C PHE A 94 6.19 2.63 10.88
N THR A 95 6.26 3.31 9.73
CA THR A 95 7.42 3.29 8.85
C THR A 95 8.14 4.64 8.90
N ALA A 96 9.31 4.67 9.52
CA ALA A 96 10.17 5.85 9.55
C ALA A 96 10.51 6.31 8.12
N GLY A 97 10.63 7.62 7.92
CA GLY A 97 11.08 8.16 6.64
C GLY A 97 12.60 8.18 6.53
N HIS A 98 13.11 8.45 5.33
CA HIS A 98 14.55 8.65 5.04
C HIS A 98 15.38 7.38 4.99
N GLU A 99 15.24 6.49 5.95
CA GLU A 99 15.96 5.22 5.93
C GLU A 99 15.17 4.14 5.21
N VAL A 100 15.91 3.16 4.66
CA VAL A 100 15.31 1.96 4.07
C VAL A 100 14.54 1.23 5.19
N PRO A 101 13.25 0.89 4.99
CA PRO A 101 12.49 0.15 5.97
C PRO A 101 13.21 -1.12 6.44
N LYS A 102 13.22 -1.35 7.76
CA LYS A 102 13.88 -2.50 8.39
C LYS A 102 13.19 -3.81 8.02
N ASP A 103 13.91 -4.91 8.17
CA ASP A 103 13.41 -6.24 7.84
C ASP A 103 12.13 -6.60 8.61
N ASP A 104 12.00 -6.19 9.88
CA ASP A 104 10.76 -6.37 10.65
C ASP A 104 9.57 -5.62 10.03
N THR A 105 9.78 -4.38 9.57
CA THR A 105 8.75 -3.59 8.88
C THR A 105 8.35 -4.24 7.56
N ILE A 106 9.33 -4.76 6.81
CA ILE A 106 9.11 -5.48 5.56
C ILE A 106 8.33 -6.77 5.82
N LEU A 107 8.67 -7.50 6.88
CA LEU A 107 7.99 -8.73 7.27
C LEU A 107 6.55 -8.47 7.71
N SER A 108 6.29 -7.45 8.54
CA SER A 108 4.93 -7.04 8.91
C SER A 108 4.09 -6.67 7.68
N PHE A 109 4.68 -5.97 6.70
CA PHE A 109 4.01 -5.68 5.44
C PHE A 109 3.66 -6.96 4.67
N LYS A 110 4.63 -7.89 4.51
CA LYS A 110 4.41 -9.19 3.86
C LYS A 110 3.30 -9.98 4.54
N ARG A 111 3.29 -10.03 5.87
CA ARG A 111 2.26 -10.71 6.67
C ARG A 111 0.88 -10.11 6.42
N ALA A 112 0.73 -8.79 6.55
CA ALA A 112 -0.55 -8.11 6.33
C ALA A 112 -1.12 -8.40 4.92
N VAL A 113 -0.26 -8.35 3.89
CA VAL A 113 -0.65 -8.66 2.52
C VAL A 113 -1.05 -10.14 2.37
N ARG A 114 -0.24 -11.07 2.86
CA ARG A 114 -0.51 -12.52 2.74
C ARG A 114 -1.77 -12.94 3.46
N THR A 115 -1.98 -12.46 4.68
CA THR A 115 -3.19 -12.70 5.45
C THR A 115 -4.41 -12.22 4.67
N PHE A 116 -4.39 -10.98 4.18
CA PHE A 116 -5.51 -10.45 3.40
C PHE A 116 -5.80 -11.26 2.14
N LEU A 117 -4.77 -11.58 1.35
CA LEU A 117 -4.93 -12.35 0.11
C LEU A 117 -5.48 -13.75 0.37
N ARG A 118 -5.01 -14.42 1.42
CA ARG A 118 -5.51 -15.74 1.84
C ARG A 118 -6.97 -15.68 2.25
N ASP A 119 -7.32 -14.73 3.11
CA ASP A 119 -8.65 -14.62 3.70
C ASP A 119 -9.68 -14.01 2.73
N ASN A 120 -9.23 -13.51 1.57
CA ASN A 120 -10.06 -12.90 0.52
C ASN A 120 -9.77 -13.55 -0.85
N ALA A 121 -9.47 -14.85 -0.88
CA ALA A 121 -9.16 -15.59 -2.12
C ALA A 121 -10.36 -15.69 -3.08
N ASP A 122 -11.58 -15.53 -2.56
CA ASP A 122 -12.86 -15.63 -3.26
C ASP A 122 -13.30 -14.31 -3.94
N ASN A 123 -12.55 -13.23 -3.75
CA ASN A 123 -12.90 -11.91 -4.26
C ASN A 123 -11.69 -11.14 -4.80
N ASP A 124 -11.96 -10.01 -5.48
CA ASP A 124 -10.93 -9.16 -6.10
C ASP A 124 -10.75 -7.80 -5.37
N LYS A 125 -11.09 -7.74 -4.08
CA LYS A 125 -10.92 -6.50 -3.28
C LYS A 125 -9.45 -6.09 -3.21
N LEU A 126 -9.17 -4.80 -3.27
CA LEU A 126 -7.81 -4.28 -3.31
C LEU A 126 -7.22 -4.01 -1.92
N ILE A 127 -5.90 -4.11 -1.85
CA ILE A 127 -5.06 -3.64 -0.76
C ILE A 127 -4.62 -2.22 -1.09
N GLY A 128 -5.19 -1.28 -0.35
CA GLY A 128 -4.81 0.12 -0.38
C GLY A 128 -3.57 0.37 0.45
N VAL A 129 -2.51 0.93 -0.12
CA VAL A 129 -1.28 1.26 0.62
C VAL A 129 -1.00 2.74 0.52
N HIS A 130 -0.74 3.38 1.65
CA HIS A 130 -0.33 4.78 1.66
C HIS A 130 0.76 5.06 2.68
N CYS A 131 1.53 6.10 2.39
CA CYS A 131 2.32 6.83 3.37
C CYS A 131 1.80 8.27 3.39
N THR A 132 2.63 9.28 3.66
CA THR A 132 2.19 10.68 3.58
C THR A 132 1.82 11.07 2.16
N HIS A 133 2.71 10.85 1.19
CA HIS A 133 2.51 11.19 -0.22
C HIS A 133 2.08 10.00 -1.07
N GLY A 134 2.07 8.79 -0.50
CA GLY A 134 1.77 7.57 -1.25
C GLY A 134 2.84 7.20 -2.27
N LEU A 135 4.08 7.65 -2.08
CA LEU A 135 5.13 7.59 -3.09
C LEU A 135 6.31 6.76 -2.61
N ASN A 136 7.18 7.32 -1.77
CA ASN A 136 8.47 6.70 -1.44
C ASN A 136 8.35 5.42 -0.60
N ARG A 137 7.83 5.51 0.65
CA ARG A 137 7.67 4.33 1.51
C ARG A 137 6.67 3.32 0.94
N THR A 138 5.60 3.84 0.33
CA THR A 138 4.57 3.03 -0.35
C THR A 138 5.16 2.24 -1.50
N GLY A 139 5.87 2.92 -2.42
CA GLY A 139 6.52 2.28 -3.55
C GLY A 139 7.58 1.30 -3.12
N TYR A 140 8.42 1.67 -2.14
CA TYR A 140 9.42 0.75 -1.61
C TYR A 140 8.81 -0.55 -1.09
N LEU A 141 7.80 -0.51 -0.20
CA LEU A 141 7.24 -1.73 0.37
C LEU A 141 6.44 -2.55 -0.63
N ILE A 142 5.72 -1.92 -1.56
CA ILE A 142 5.06 -2.62 -2.66
C ILE A 142 6.10 -3.30 -3.55
N CYS A 143 7.08 -2.57 -4.09
CA CYS A 143 8.10 -3.13 -4.96
C CYS A 143 8.89 -4.24 -4.26
N ARG A 144 9.27 -4.04 -2.99
CA ARG A 144 9.96 -5.05 -2.19
C ARG A 144 9.13 -6.33 -2.02
N TYR A 145 7.81 -6.23 -1.86
CA TYR A 145 6.93 -7.39 -1.87
C TYR A 145 6.95 -8.10 -3.22
N LEU A 146 6.75 -7.36 -4.32
CA LEU A 146 6.75 -7.94 -5.67
C LEU A 146 8.08 -8.65 -6.00
N ILE A 147 9.21 -8.09 -5.57
CA ILE A 147 10.54 -8.69 -5.78
C ILE A 147 10.73 -9.93 -4.90
N ASP A 148 10.49 -9.81 -3.60
CA ASP A 148 10.84 -10.88 -2.66
C ASP A 148 9.85 -12.05 -2.71
N VAL A 149 8.56 -11.77 -2.93
CA VAL A 149 7.47 -12.74 -2.85
C VAL A 149 7.07 -13.22 -4.23
N ASP A 150 6.82 -12.29 -5.15
CA ASP A 150 6.33 -12.62 -6.50
C ASP A 150 7.47 -12.90 -7.49
N GLY A 151 8.72 -12.63 -7.10
CA GLY A 151 9.91 -12.87 -7.93
C GLY A 151 10.07 -11.90 -9.09
N MET A 152 9.38 -10.76 -9.07
CA MET A 152 9.43 -9.74 -10.12
C MET A 152 10.81 -9.08 -10.19
N ASP A 153 11.27 -8.77 -11.41
CA ASP A 153 12.51 -8.01 -11.59
C ASP A 153 12.40 -6.63 -10.91
N PRO A 154 13.45 -6.14 -10.22
CA PRO A 154 13.41 -4.85 -9.55
C PRO A 154 13.06 -3.65 -10.44
N LYS A 155 13.56 -3.61 -11.69
CA LYS A 155 13.27 -2.51 -12.62
C LYS A 155 11.81 -2.57 -13.05
N GLU A 156 11.30 -3.77 -13.32
CA GLU A 156 9.89 -3.98 -13.66
C GLU A 156 8.97 -3.56 -12.50
N ALA A 157 9.27 -3.97 -11.26
CA ALA A 157 8.49 -3.60 -10.08
C ALA A 157 8.41 -2.08 -9.88
N VAL A 158 9.55 -1.39 -10.02
CA VAL A 158 9.61 0.09 -9.92
C VAL A 158 8.85 0.75 -11.08
N ALA A 159 8.99 0.25 -12.31
CA ALA A 159 8.28 0.79 -13.46
C ALA A 159 6.75 0.61 -13.34
N LEU A 160 6.30 -0.56 -12.90
CA LEU A 160 4.89 -0.86 -12.64
C LEU A 160 4.32 0.05 -11.56
N PHE A 161 5.04 0.24 -10.46
CA PHE A 161 4.62 1.15 -9.40
C PHE A 161 4.55 2.60 -9.89
N ASN A 162 5.61 3.11 -10.53
CA ASN A 162 5.67 4.52 -10.95
C ASN A 162 4.56 4.85 -11.96
N SER A 163 4.36 3.99 -12.96
CA SER A 163 3.32 4.16 -13.99
C SER A 163 1.91 4.11 -13.38
N SER A 164 1.66 3.16 -12.46
CA SER A 164 0.37 3.03 -11.80
C SER A 164 0.11 4.18 -10.82
N ARG A 165 1.13 4.62 -10.07
CA ARG A 165 1.03 5.72 -9.10
C ARG A 165 0.86 7.08 -9.78
N GLY A 166 1.43 7.24 -10.97
CA GLY A 166 1.50 8.50 -11.72
C GLY A 166 2.57 9.47 -11.21
N HIS A 167 3.47 9.00 -10.34
CA HIS A 167 4.59 9.75 -9.76
C HIS A 167 5.74 8.76 -9.54
N ALA A 168 6.98 9.17 -9.80
CA ALA A 168 8.15 8.30 -9.64
C ALA A 168 8.68 8.30 -8.20
N ILE A 169 9.13 7.16 -7.70
CA ILE A 169 9.87 7.08 -6.43
C ILE A 169 11.08 8.04 -6.48
N GLU A 170 11.17 8.94 -5.52
CA GLU A 170 12.19 10.02 -5.49
C GLU A 170 13.44 9.62 -4.68
N ARG A 171 13.29 8.70 -3.73
CA ARG A 171 14.36 8.35 -2.77
C ARG A 171 15.39 7.41 -3.41
N GLN A 172 16.57 7.95 -3.69
CA GLN A 172 17.66 7.22 -4.34
C GLN A 172 18.13 6.01 -3.52
N ASN A 173 18.23 6.13 -2.20
CA ASN A 173 18.58 5.00 -1.33
C ASN A 173 17.54 3.87 -1.38
N TYR A 174 16.26 4.19 -1.63
CA TYR A 174 15.22 3.16 -1.80
C TYR A 174 15.37 2.46 -3.15
N LEU A 175 15.58 3.23 -4.21
CA LEU A 175 15.82 2.68 -5.55
C LEU A 175 17.07 1.80 -5.59
N GLN A 176 18.15 2.24 -4.95
CA GLN A 176 19.40 1.47 -4.86
C GLN A 176 19.21 0.15 -4.09
N ASP A 177 18.51 0.17 -2.94
CA ASP A 177 18.23 -1.05 -2.20
C ASP A 177 17.28 -2.00 -2.98
N LEU A 178 16.27 -1.48 -3.67
CA LEU A 178 15.41 -2.30 -4.53
C LEU A 178 16.22 -2.98 -5.64
N GLN A 179 17.12 -2.24 -6.28
CA GLN A 179 17.88 -2.71 -7.44
C GLN A 179 19.02 -3.66 -7.07
N CYS A 180 19.74 -3.38 -5.98
CA CYS A 180 21.00 -4.03 -5.64
C CYS A 180 21.04 -4.61 -4.21
N GLY A 181 20.03 -4.33 -3.39
CA GLY A 181 19.95 -4.82 -2.02
C GLY A 181 19.57 -6.30 -1.96
N PRO A 182 19.90 -7.01 -0.87
CA PRO A 182 19.61 -8.43 -0.74
C PRO A 182 18.10 -8.69 -0.70
N LYS A 183 17.68 -9.85 -1.21
CA LYS A 183 16.31 -10.33 -1.01
C LYS A 183 16.02 -10.47 0.49
N ARG A 184 14.92 -9.89 0.97
CA ARG A 184 14.58 -10.02 2.40
C ARG A 184 13.86 -11.33 2.65
N SER A 185 14.11 -11.90 3.83
CA SER A 185 13.55 -13.19 4.21
C SER A 185 12.02 -13.21 4.10
N ASN A 186 11.50 -14.36 3.66
CA ASN A 186 10.07 -14.69 3.64
C ASN A 186 9.69 -15.57 4.85
N LYS A 187 10.67 -15.93 5.70
CA LYS A 187 10.44 -16.81 6.86
C LYS A 187 9.42 -16.17 7.81
N GLY A 188 8.33 -16.90 8.05
CA GLY A 188 7.27 -16.48 8.96
C GLY A 188 6.32 -15.43 8.39
N MET A 189 6.27 -15.24 7.07
CA MET A 189 5.31 -14.32 6.43
C MET A 189 3.86 -14.82 6.43
N ASP A 190 3.63 -16.12 6.62
CA ASP A 190 2.27 -16.69 6.73
C ASP A 190 1.75 -16.71 8.18
N LYS A 191 2.57 -16.27 9.15
CA LYS A 191 2.16 -16.11 10.54
C LYS A 191 1.38 -14.80 10.71
N PRO A 192 0.32 -14.78 11.54
CA PRO A 192 -0.33 -13.53 11.91
C PRO A 192 0.65 -12.65 12.69
N ASP A 193 0.55 -11.34 12.50
CA ASP A 193 1.34 -10.33 13.23
C ASP A 193 0.45 -9.54 14.18
N GLN A 194 -0.33 -8.64 13.61
CA GLN A 194 -1.36 -7.84 14.25
C GLN A 194 -2.68 -8.13 13.54
N GLU A 195 -3.74 -8.33 14.32
CA GLU A 195 -5.08 -8.44 13.77
C GLU A 195 -5.51 -7.07 13.17
N PRO A 196 -5.95 -7.04 11.90
CA PRO A 196 -6.44 -5.81 11.29
C PRO A 196 -7.60 -5.21 12.08
N GLN A 197 -7.56 -3.90 12.30
CA GLN A 197 -8.69 -3.17 12.88
C GLN A 197 -9.78 -3.00 11.83
N ARG A 198 -11.06 -3.08 12.24
CA ARG A 198 -12.17 -2.65 11.38
C ARG A 198 -12.39 -1.15 11.50
N GLY A 199 -12.84 -0.53 10.42
CA GLY A 199 -13.42 0.81 10.50
C GLY A 199 -14.61 0.84 11.47
N CYS A 200 -14.94 2.03 11.97
CA CYS A 200 -16.05 2.21 12.94
C CYS A 200 -17.05 3.30 12.52
N ALA A 201 -16.92 3.84 11.31
CA ALA A 201 -17.80 4.88 10.81
C ALA A 201 -19.12 4.27 10.33
N VAL A 202 -20.18 4.49 11.10
CA VAL A 202 -21.54 4.03 10.76
C VAL A 202 -22.07 4.73 9.50
N ARG A 203 -21.71 6.01 9.29
CA ARG A 203 -22.12 6.82 8.13
C ARG A 203 -21.03 7.80 7.71
N ARG A 204 -21.10 8.21 6.44
CA ARG A 204 -20.29 9.33 5.93
C ARG A 204 -20.62 10.62 6.71
N PRO A 205 -19.61 11.37 7.18
CA PRO A 205 -19.84 12.68 7.77
C PRO A 205 -20.52 13.61 6.77
N SER A 206 -21.63 14.21 7.16
CA SER A 206 -22.27 15.27 6.37
C SER A 206 -21.42 16.52 6.40
N HIS A 207 -21.07 17.06 5.22
CA HIS A 207 -20.51 18.40 5.14
C HIS A 207 -21.59 19.38 5.59
N PRO A 208 -21.30 20.35 6.48
CA PRO A 208 -22.24 21.43 6.72
C PRO A 208 -22.46 22.12 5.38
N ALA A 209 -23.69 22.04 4.88
CA ALA A 209 -24.10 22.84 3.75
C ALA A 209 -23.81 24.28 4.13
N THR A 210 -22.88 24.89 3.41
CA THR A 210 -22.74 26.35 3.43
C THR A 210 -24.10 26.85 2.99
N THR A 211 -24.84 27.46 3.90
CA THR A 211 -26.14 28.09 3.67
C THR A 211 -25.97 29.17 2.61
N SER A 212 -26.00 28.75 1.34
CA SER A 212 -26.23 29.62 0.22
C SER A 212 -27.69 30.07 0.32
N GLN A 213 -27.87 31.20 0.99
CA GLN A 213 -28.99 32.13 0.88
C GLN A 213 -30.09 31.70 -0.10
N SER A 214 -31.05 30.89 0.35
CA SER A 214 -32.41 31.02 -0.13
C SER A 214 -33.02 32.15 0.68
N ARG A 215 -32.84 33.39 0.19
CA ARG A 215 -33.74 34.48 0.52
C ARG A 215 -35.13 33.99 0.10
N ASP A 216 -35.91 33.60 1.09
CA ASP A 216 -37.32 33.32 0.97
C ASP A 216 -37.98 34.63 0.54
N GLU A 217 -38.18 34.79 -0.78
CA GLU A 217 -39.02 35.85 -1.31
C GLU A 217 -40.43 35.61 -0.79
N ARG A 218 -40.81 36.41 0.21
CA ARG A 218 -42.20 36.62 0.61
C ARG A 218 -43.04 36.92 -0.62
N ARG A 219 -43.75 35.91 -1.13
CA ARG A 219 -44.91 36.13 -2.01
C ARG A 219 -46.10 36.56 -1.15
N PRO A 220 -46.81 37.66 -1.49
CA PRO A 220 -48.03 38.05 -0.80
C PRO A 220 -49.17 37.08 -1.17
N ARG A 221 -49.90 36.62 -0.16
CA ARG A 221 -51.20 35.94 -0.34
C ARG A 221 -52.20 36.94 -0.93
N TYR A 222 -52.64 36.69 -2.16
CA TYR A 222 -53.93 37.20 -2.64
C TYR A 222 -54.98 36.11 -2.46
N ASN A 223 -56.06 36.53 -1.83
CA ASN A 223 -57.27 35.80 -1.56
C ASN A 223 -58.17 35.97 -2.79
N ASP A 224 -58.56 34.88 -3.47
CA ASP A 224 -59.85 34.91 -4.15
C ASP A 224 -60.49 33.53 -4.24
N SER A 225 -61.80 33.54 -4.08
CA SER A 225 -62.67 32.42 -3.81
C SER A 225 -63.52 32.08 -5.03
N ARG A 226 -63.92 30.81 -5.13
CA ARG A 226 -65.13 30.28 -5.80
C ARG A 226 -65.18 30.32 -7.34
N SER A 227 -65.27 29.17 -7.98
CA SER A 227 -66.54 28.45 -8.23
C SER A 227 -66.45 27.36 -9.34
N HIS A 228 -67.05 26.21 -9.04
CA HIS A 228 -67.77 25.22 -9.87
C HIS A 228 -67.39 24.94 -11.35
N ARG A 229 -67.13 23.67 -11.70
CA ARG A 229 -68.11 22.67 -12.22
C ARG A 229 -67.39 21.36 -12.61
N SER A 230 -68.19 20.31 -12.84
CA SER A 230 -67.85 18.89 -12.70
C SER A 230 -67.99 18.09 -14.01
N PHE A 231 -67.19 16.99 -14.14
CA PHE A 231 -67.41 15.71 -14.89
C PHE A 231 -67.42 15.70 -16.45
N PRO A 232 -67.26 14.52 -17.14
CA PRO A 232 -66.45 13.29 -16.91
C PRO A 232 -65.75 12.77 -18.24
N PRO A 233 -65.20 11.51 -18.34
CA PRO A 233 -64.21 11.08 -19.34
C PRO A 233 -64.69 10.06 -20.40
N ARG A 234 -63.86 9.81 -21.44
CA ARG A 234 -63.73 8.62 -22.34
C ARG A 234 -62.90 9.04 -23.58
N SER A 235 -62.27 8.24 -24.44
CA SER A 235 -61.71 6.87 -24.53
C SER A 235 -61.38 6.64 -26.03
N HIS A 236 -60.38 5.78 -26.33
CA HIS A 236 -60.32 4.85 -27.49
C HIS A 236 -59.55 5.16 -28.82
N TYR A 237 -58.44 4.39 -28.97
CA TYR A 237 -57.92 3.61 -30.14
C TYR A 237 -57.37 4.32 -31.41
N PRO A 238 -56.63 3.63 -32.33
CA PRO A 238 -55.57 2.60 -32.21
C PRO A 238 -54.35 2.83 -33.18
N ALA A 239 -53.38 1.91 -33.15
CA ALA A 239 -52.29 1.74 -34.13
C ALA A 239 -52.76 1.08 -35.47
N PRO A 240 -51.90 1.03 -36.51
CA PRO A 240 -51.60 -0.29 -37.10
C PRO A 240 -50.14 -0.53 -37.61
N HIS A 241 -49.73 -1.79 -37.41
CA HIS A 241 -48.90 -2.75 -38.20
C HIS A 241 -48.71 -2.49 -39.71
N ASP A 242 -47.83 -3.12 -40.51
CA ASP A 242 -46.66 -4.03 -40.46
C ASP A 242 -46.12 -4.07 -41.92
N GLY A 243 -44.88 -4.47 -42.18
CA GLY A 243 -44.40 -4.75 -43.56
C GLY A 243 -42.96 -5.23 -43.66
N LEU A 244 -42.77 -6.51 -44.05
CA LEU A 244 -41.52 -7.28 -44.10
C LEU A 244 -40.88 -7.38 -45.50
N LEU A 245 -39.56 -7.73 -45.50
CA LEU A 245 -38.71 -8.43 -46.52
C LEU A 245 -37.83 -7.56 -47.50
N PRO A 246 -36.74 -8.11 -48.12
CA PRO A 246 -35.49 -8.67 -47.55
C PRO A 246 -34.14 -8.17 -48.21
N ASN A 247 -33.00 -8.64 -47.68
CA ASN A 247 -31.54 -8.30 -47.84
C ASN A 247 -30.88 -8.09 -49.24
N PRO A 248 -29.63 -7.54 -49.27
CA PRO A 248 -28.46 -8.38 -49.66
C PRO A 248 -27.17 -8.18 -48.79
N PRO A 249 -26.15 -9.06 -48.91
CA PRO A 249 -25.01 -9.13 -47.98
C PRO A 249 -23.80 -8.30 -48.44
N VAL A 250 -23.02 -7.75 -47.50
CA VAL A 250 -21.73 -7.09 -47.82
C VAL A 250 -20.60 -7.61 -46.92
N LEU A 251 -19.82 -8.50 -47.52
CA LEU A 251 -18.37 -8.75 -47.47
C LEU A 251 -17.56 -8.35 -46.21
N ARG A 252 -16.89 -9.36 -45.64
CA ARG A 252 -15.79 -9.24 -44.67
C ARG A 252 -14.52 -8.70 -45.35
N PRO A 253 -13.71 -7.88 -44.68
CA PRO A 253 -12.37 -7.53 -45.18
C PRO A 253 -11.39 -8.72 -45.01
N PRO A 254 -10.30 -8.80 -45.82
CA PRO A 254 -9.34 -9.91 -45.79
C PRO A 254 -8.42 -9.82 -44.57
N PRO A 255 -7.74 -10.93 -44.18
CA PRO A 255 -6.84 -10.92 -43.04
C PRO A 255 -5.55 -10.16 -43.39
N ILE A 256 -5.14 -9.27 -42.50
CA ILE A 256 -3.81 -8.66 -42.56
C ILE A 256 -2.80 -9.70 -42.05
N LEU A 257 -1.94 -10.19 -42.95
CA LEU A 257 -0.70 -10.88 -42.59
C LEU A 257 0.26 -9.83 -42.02
N HIS A 258 0.25 -9.63 -40.70
CA HIS A 258 1.35 -8.94 -40.03
C HIS A 258 2.44 -9.95 -39.67
N SER A 259 3.61 -9.66 -40.22
CA SER A 259 4.90 -10.27 -39.97
C SER A 259 5.15 -10.51 -38.49
N SER A 260 5.67 -11.71 -38.20
CA SER A 260 6.39 -12.05 -36.98
C SER A 260 7.48 -11.01 -36.71
N MET A 261 7.32 -10.24 -35.63
CA MET A 261 8.37 -9.64 -34.78
C MET A 261 7.66 -8.77 -33.73
N ASP A 262 7.04 -9.40 -32.73
CA ASP A 262 6.78 -8.82 -31.41
C ASP A 262 6.23 -9.93 -30.52
N ALA A 263 7.08 -10.49 -29.66
CA ALA A 263 6.62 -11.38 -28.61
C ALA A 263 5.75 -10.55 -27.64
N PRO A 264 4.49 -10.91 -27.38
CA PRO A 264 3.70 -10.17 -26.40
C PRO A 264 4.35 -10.35 -25.04
N VAL A 265 4.74 -9.24 -24.42
CA VAL A 265 5.05 -9.19 -22.98
C VAL A 265 3.80 -9.70 -22.28
N GLN A 266 3.84 -10.92 -21.78
CA GLN A 266 2.72 -11.53 -21.09
C GLN A 266 2.38 -10.63 -19.89
N PRO A 267 1.15 -10.08 -19.79
CA PRO A 267 0.77 -9.32 -18.63
C PRO A 267 0.89 -10.22 -17.41
N TYR A 268 1.68 -9.79 -16.42
CA TYR A 268 1.84 -10.49 -15.16
C TYR A 268 0.45 -10.84 -14.60
N ARG A 269 0.16 -12.14 -14.49
CA ARG A 269 -1.08 -12.66 -13.94
C ARG A 269 -0.72 -13.41 -12.68
N TRP A 270 -1.04 -12.83 -11.53
CA TRP A 270 -0.87 -13.51 -10.25
C TRP A 270 -1.68 -14.81 -10.24
N THR A 271 -0.99 -15.93 -10.01
CA THR A 271 -1.59 -17.24 -9.75
C THR A 271 -1.45 -17.56 -8.27
N PRO A 272 -2.50 -18.05 -7.58
CA PRO A 272 -2.39 -18.49 -6.20
C PRO A 272 -1.30 -19.56 -6.05
N PRO A 273 -0.48 -19.53 -4.99
CA PRO A 273 0.46 -20.61 -4.74
C PRO A 273 -0.29 -21.93 -4.51
N HIS A 274 0.14 -22.99 -5.23
CA HIS A 274 -0.37 -24.34 -5.05
C HIS A 274 -0.05 -24.81 -3.60
N PRO A 275 -0.96 -25.51 -2.91
CA PRO A 275 -0.74 -25.96 -1.54
C PRO A 275 0.49 -26.89 -1.36
N ASP A 276 1.09 -27.39 -2.45
CA ASP A 276 2.23 -28.32 -2.41
C ASP A 276 3.61 -27.66 -2.57
N SER A 277 3.71 -26.33 -2.69
CA SER A 277 5.02 -25.66 -2.65
C SER A 277 5.52 -25.56 -1.21
N TYR A 278 5.87 -26.71 -0.62
CA TYR A 278 6.60 -26.79 0.64
C TYR A 278 8.03 -26.28 0.43
N TRP A 279 8.25 -25.01 0.77
CA TRP A 279 9.57 -24.37 0.81
C TRP A 279 10.37 -24.76 2.06
N ASP A 280 10.48 -26.06 2.30
CA ASP A 280 11.42 -26.64 3.26
C ASP A 280 12.07 -27.87 2.60
N ARG A 281 13.18 -27.63 1.89
CA ARG A 281 14.16 -28.68 1.66
C ARG A 281 15.53 -28.16 2.09
N PRO A 282 16.18 -28.76 3.10
CA PRO A 282 17.57 -28.45 3.38
C PRO A 282 18.42 -28.81 2.16
N SER A 283 19.38 -27.95 1.85
CA SER A 283 20.42 -28.17 0.86
C SER A 283 21.07 -29.54 1.06
N ARG A 284 20.86 -30.45 0.09
CA ARG A 284 21.61 -31.71 0.01
C ARG A 284 23.08 -31.37 -0.18
N SER A 285 23.89 -31.86 0.77
CA SER A 285 25.34 -31.91 0.71
C SER A 285 25.83 -32.43 -0.64
N ALA A 286 26.81 -31.72 -1.20
CA ALA A 286 27.65 -32.23 -2.25
C ALA A 286 28.38 -33.47 -1.73
N GLU A 287 28.21 -34.61 -2.39
CA GLU A 287 29.13 -35.74 -2.47
C GLU A 287 28.37 -36.96 -3.02
N THR A 288 28.47 -37.23 -4.33
CA THR A 288 28.62 -38.60 -4.88
C THR A 288 28.77 -38.56 -6.40
N TRP A 289 30.01 -38.41 -6.86
CA TRP A 289 30.47 -39.09 -8.07
C TRP A 289 31.65 -39.96 -7.68
N SER A 290 31.43 -41.25 -7.54
CA SER A 290 32.45 -42.28 -7.75
C SER A 290 31.77 -43.64 -7.90
N ARG A 291 31.81 -44.15 -9.13
CA ARG A 291 31.64 -45.56 -9.46
C ARG A 291 32.88 -46.29 -8.97
N TYR A 292 32.75 -47.32 -8.13
CA TYR A 292 33.47 -48.61 -8.12
C TYR A 292 33.06 -49.40 -6.83
N PRO A 293 32.90 -50.74 -6.87
CA PRO A 293 32.45 -51.57 -5.75
C PRO A 293 33.62 -52.04 -4.83
N PRO A 294 33.32 -52.65 -3.66
CA PRO A 294 34.17 -52.59 -2.45
C PRO A 294 35.04 -53.85 -2.24
N PRO A 295 35.95 -53.83 -1.24
CA PRO A 295 36.38 -55.06 -0.56
C PRO A 295 35.84 -55.15 0.88
N GLN A 296 35.53 -56.37 1.27
CA GLN A 296 35.03 -56.78 2.58
C GLN A 296 36.15 -56.95 3.64
N ALA A 297 35.69 -56.98 4.90
CA ALA A 297 36.27 -57.58 6.09
C ALA A 297 37.37 -56.81 6.85
N ALA A 298 37.07 -56.40 8.09
CA ALA A 298 37.44 -57.18 9.29
C ALA A 298 36.87 -56.53 10.56
N ARG A 299 36.24 -57.35 11.41
CA ARG A 299 35.95 -57.06 12.81
C ARG A 299 37.26 -57.05 13.59
N LEU A 300 37.45 -56.09 14.50
CA LEU A 300 38.22 -56.28 15.73
C LEU A 300 37.57 -55.47 16.86
N GLN A 301 37.40 -56.16 17.98
CA GLN A 301 36.94 -55.66 19.29
C GLN A 301 38.14 -55.22 20.13
N ASP A 302 37.83 -54.54 21.24
CA ASP A 302 38.67 -54.28 22.43
C ASP A 302 39.82 -53.25 22.28
N ASP A 303 40.17 -52.44 23.28
CA ASP A 303 39.90 -52.48 24.71
C ASP A 303 40.08 -51.08 25.33
N THR A 304 39.50 -50.92 26.51
CA THR A 304 39.59 -49.83 27.48
C THR A 304 41.01 -49.38 27.86
N ARG A 305 41.21 -48.08 28.16
CA ARG A 305 41.82 -47.52 29.41
C ARG A 305 42.29 -46.05 29.27
N ARG A 306 42.06 -45.29 30.35
CA ARG A 306 42.60 -43.96 30.78
C ARG A 306 41.91 -42.69 30.28
N GLY A 307 41.15 -42.06 31.18
CA GLY A 307 41.21 -40.60 31.39
C GLY A 307 42.29 -40.26 32.43
N PRO A 308 42.38 -39.02 32.99
CA PRO A 308 41.64 -37.78 32.70
C PRO A 308 42.56 -36.54 32.49
N LEU A 309 41.99 -35.34 32.30
CA LEU A 309 42.18 -34.14 33.16
C LEU A 309 41.62 -32.85 32.52
N LEU A 310 40.87 -32.08 33.31
CA LEU A 310 40.27 -30.77 33.03
C LEU A 310 41.22 -29.63 33.44
N PRO A 311 41.22 -28.47 32.74
CA PRO A 311 41.87 -27.24 33.23
C PRO A 311 40.92 -26.35 34.08
N PRO A 312 41.47 -25.48 34.96
CA PRO A 312 40.74 -24.80 36.04
C PRO A 312 40.01 -23.50 35.62
N PRO A 313 39.05 -23.00 36.43
CA PRO A 313 38.25 -21.82 36.12
C PRO A 313 38.90 -20.50 36.57
N LEU A 314 38.67 -19.42 35.80
CA LEU A 314 39.08 -18.05 36.10
C LEU A 314 38.01 -17.28 36.93
N PRO A 315 38.43 -16.28 37.73
CA PRO A 315 37.63 -15.77 38.85
C PRO A 315 36.56 -14.75 38.47
N ARG A 316 35.44 -14.83 39.22
CA ARG A 316 34.38 -13.83 39.30
C ARG A 316 34.88 -12.55 39.98
N TYR A 317 34.50 -11.40 39.42
CA TYR A 317 34.47 -10.14 40.15
C TYR A 317 33.10 -9.49 39.97
N SER A 318 32.43 -9.25 41.09
CA SER A 318 31.31 -8.32 41.22
C SER A 318 31.74 -7.21 42.18
N PRO A 319 31.24 -6.00 42.00
CA PRO A 319 30.73 -5.26 43.14
C PRO A 319 29.28 -4.86 42.93
N ALA A 320 28.56 -4.79 44.04
CA ALA A 320 27.14 -4.51 44.13
C ALA A 320 26.90 -3.19 44.91
N TRP A 321 25.66 -2.70 44.80
CA TRP A 321 24.96 -1.73 45.67
C TRP A 321 25.34 -0.24 45.46
N THR A 322 24.46 0.77 45.48
CA THR A 322 23.04 1.04 45.85
C THR A 322 22.55 2.20 44.95
N GLY A 323 21.27 2.35 44.59
CA GLY A 323 20.22 2.99 45.39
C GLY A 323 19.70 4.27 44.71
N HIS A 324 18.39 4.53 44.88
CA HIS A 324 17.63 5.75 44.51
C HIS A 324 16.94 5.83 43.14
N THR A 325 15.69 5.38 43.18
CA THR A 325 14.59 5.88 42.35
C THR A 325 14.30 7.34 42.70
N ASN A 326 14.33 8.23 41.70
CA ASN A 326 13.52 9.45 41.75
C ASN A 326 13.03 9.84 40.35
N SER A 327 11.73 10.07 40.27
CA SER A 327 11.02 10.63 39.13
C SER A 327 11.60 11.99 38.74
N HIS A 328 11.73 12.29 37.44
CA HIS A 328 11.37 13.61 36.88
C HIS A 328 11.30 13.56 35.35
N HIS A 329 10.19 14.09 34.83
CA HIS A 329 10.02 14.58 33.47
C HIS A 329 11.22 15.38 32.97
N ARG A 330 11.66 15.15 31.72
CA ARG A 330 12.34 16.18 30.92
C ARG A 330 11.96 16.09 29.43
N PRO A 331 11.82 17.23 28.74
CA PRO A 331 11.31 17.34 27.37
C PRO A 331 12.40 17.23 26.29
N GLU A 332 11.93 17.04 25.06
CA GLU A 332 12.67 16.94 23.79
C GLU A 332 13.74 18.03 23.59
N GLU A 333 14.99 17.62 23.36
CA GLU A 333 16.06 18.48 22.84
C GLU A 333 16.13 18.42 21.32
N GLN A 334 15.98 19.59 20.70
CA GLN A 334 16.26 19.85 19.29
C GLN A 334 17.77 19.79 19.04
N TRP A 335 18.22 18.81 18.27
CA TRP A 335 19.61 18.77 17.81
C TRP A 335 19.74 19.49 16.46
N ALA A 336 20.40 20.65 16.47
CA ALA A 336 20.84 21.37 15.28
C ALA A 336 22.19 20.79 14.80
N GLY A 337 22.20 20.20 13.60
CA GLY A 337 23.42 19.68 12.97
C GLY A 337 24.41 20.79 12.56
N PRO A 338 25.72 20.47 12.43
CA PRO A 338 26.77 21.46 12.25
C PRO A 338 26.83 22.01 10.81
N ARG A 339 26.86 23.34 10.69
CA ARG A 339 27.18 24.07 9.45
C ARG A 339 28.69 24.04 9.21
N ARG A 340 29.14 23.34 8.17
CA ARG A 340 30.50 23.50 7.63
C ARG A 340 30.57 24.80 6.82
N ARG A 341 31.41 25.73 7.25
CA ARG A 341 31.86 26.88 6.45
C ARG A 341 33.04 26.42 5.58
N HIS A 342 32.92 26.55 4.26
CA HIS A 342 34.04 26.46 3.34
C HIS A 342 34.75 27.81 3.29
N HIS A 343 36.01 27.86 3.71
CA HIS A 343 36.92 28.95 3.39
C HIS A 343 37.47 28.71 1.98
N TYR A 344 37.26 29.66 1.08
CA TYR A 344 38.01 29.78 -0.17
C TYR A 344 39.10 30.82 0.05
N THR A 345 40.36 30.40 -0.02
CA THR A 345 41.53 31.26 -0.16
C THR A 345 41.79 31.47 -1.65
N HIS A 346 41.66 32.70 -2.12
CA HIS A 346 42.15 33.11 -3.44
C HIS A 346 43.60 33.55 -3.33
N THR A 347 44.49 32.82 -3.99
CA THR A 347 45.83 33.26 -4.37
C THR A 347 45.79 33.74 -5.82
N ASN A 348 46.16 34.99 -6.05
CA ASN A 348 46.37 35.59 -7.37
C ASN A 348 47.81 35.31 -7.82
N PRO A 349 48.06 35.14 -9.12
CA PRO A 349 49.33 35.54 -9.72
C PRO A 349 49.14 36.69 -10.72
N GLU A 350 50.12 37.60 -10.64
CA GLU A 350 50.63 38.64 -11.56
C GLU A 350 49.74 39.23 -12.67
#